data_AF-A0A8T3TJG7-F1
#
_entry.id   AF-A0A8T3TJG7-F1
#
_cell.length_a   1.000
_cell.length_b   1.000
_cell.length_c   1.000
_cell.angle_alpha   90.00
_cell.angle_beta   90.00
_cell.angle_gamma   90.00
#
_symmetry.space_group_name_H-M   'P 1'
#
loop_
_entity.id
_entity.type
_entity.pdbx_description
1 polymer ?
#
loop_
_entity_poly.entity_id
_entity_poly.type
_entity_poly.pdbx_seq_one_letter_code
_entity_poly.pdbx_strand_id
1 'polypeptide(L)'
;MDLDLLLPAVTALLAGLFTVALVDQWQRRRRAYQLVWAIGMSFFALAAGAEALAAAIGWNELLYRTWYMTGAVWTAGWLGLGTAFLLGRTRFGYTFALCLFLAGLFMFLAARRLPPEEVGDLPLLYFIGALILACAVALETYFQNDRWPYLAAAAVVGATIVSSLLMLGTTLPEPGFALDGATGVPTAAIIPGSLRLLTPFLNVTGGLALILGAVFSAYVFMPKKRVLDHSLDPGQPGDEFLFNLFIAPVAIAVNFAASLPGGMAALVRGRLHSRVPATLLIALGALVASSTDTLNRFGSTELFQVGKFVGVILLFLGFLISIEIFQEIRVPFTRIVLRSGRTEHRDASRGAEG
;
A
#
# COMPACT_ATOMS: atom_id res chain seq x y z
N MET A 1 -9.96 -8.73 29.92
CA MET A 1 -10.37 -8.43 28.54
C MET A 1 -9.69 -9.46 27.68
N ASP A 2 -10.45 -10.30 26.98
CA ASP A 2 -9.88 -11.36 26.17
C ASP A 2 -9.02 -10.77 25.05
N LEU A 3 -7.91 -11.44 24.73
CA LEU A 3 -6.93 -10.96 23.75
C LEU A 3 -7.58 -10.75 22.37
N ASP A 4 -8.57 -11.58 22.05
CA ASP A 4 -9.38 -11.56 20.82
C ASP A 4 -10.22 -10.29 20.68
N LEU A 5 -10.55 -9.63 21.79
CA LEU A 5 -11.22 -8.32 21.80
C LEU A 5 -10.19 -7.18 21.87
N LEU A 6 -9.17 -7.32 22.72
CA LEU A 6 -8.16 -6.28 22.95
C LEU A 6 -7.38 -5.95 21.69
N LEU A 7 -6.88 -6.96 20.98
CA LEU A 7 -6.02 -6.76 19.81
C LEU A 7 -6.76 -6.02 18.68
N PRO A 8 -7.95 -6.46 18.22
CA PRO A 8 -8.67 -5.73 17.18
C PRO A 8 -9.15 -4.35 17.64
N ALA A 9 -9.56 -4.20 18.92
CA ALA A 9 -10.01 -2.90 19.43
C ALA A 9 -8.89 -1.86 19.45
N VAL A 10 -7.71 -2.22 19.95
CA VAL A 10 -6.54 -1.33 19.94
C VAL A 10 -6.08 -1.08 18.49
N THR A 11 -6.11 -2.10 17.63
CA THR A 11 -5.79 -1.95 16.21
C THR A 11 -6.73 -0.95 15.52
N ALA A 12 -8.03 -1.04 15.76
CA ALA A 12 -9.04 -0.11 15.25
C ALA A 12 -8.83 1.31 15.77
N LEU A 13 -8.52 1.46 17.06
CA LEU A 13 -8.23 2.74 17.69
C LEU A 13 -6.98 3.40 17.10
N LEU A 14 -5.87 2.66 16.98
CA LEU A 14 -4.64 3.15 16.36
C LEU A 14 -4.86 3.54 14.90
N ALA A 15 -5.57 2.71 14.14
CA ALA A 15 -5.95 3.00 12.75
C ALA A 15 -6.85 4.25 12.63
N GLY A 16 -7.81 4.42 13.55
CA GLY A 16 -8.69 5.58 13.61
C GLY A 16 -7.92 6.86 13.95
N LEU A 17 -7.03 6.82 14.94
CA LEU A 17 -6.15 7.94 15.28
C LEU A 17 -5.24 8.31 14.11
N PHE A 18 -4.69 7.31 13.41
CA PHE A 18 -3.87 7.54 12.23
C PHE A 18 -4.69 8.17 11.09
N THR A 19 -5.91 7.68 10.86
CA THR A 19 -6.85 8.28 9.89
C THR A 19 -7.10 9.75 10.20
N VAL A 20 -7.43 10.08 11.45
CA VAL A 20 -7.66 11.46 11.89
C VAL A 20 -6.43 12.34 11.64
N ALA A 21 -5.23 11.84 11.95
CA ALA A 21 -4.00 12.58 11.72
C ALA A 21 -3.74 12.82 10.21
N LEU A 22 -4.04 11.86 9.35
CA LEU A 22 -3.94 12.03 7.89
C LEU A 22 -4.95 13.06 7.36
N VAL A 23 -6.19 13.05 7.87
CA VAL A 23 -7.22 14.04 7.48
C VAL A 23 -6.81 15.45 7.90
N ASP A 24 -6.33 15.64 9.13
CA ASP A 24 -5.82 16.94 9.60
C ASP A 24 -4.65 17.43 8.72
N GLN A 25 -3.74 16.52 8.36
CA GLN A 25 -2.62 16.85 7.47
C GLN A 25 -3.10 17.24 6.06
N TRP A 26 -4.09 16.53 5.52
CA TRP A 26 -4.72 16.83 4.23
C TRP A 26 -5.45 18.17 4.25
N GLN A 27 -6.21 18.48 5.28
CA GLN A 27 -6.95 19.76 5.37
C GLN A 27 -6.00 20.97 5.27
N ARG A 28 -4.78 20.85 5.83
CA ARG A 28 -3.77 21.90 5.80
C ARG A 28 -2.98 21.96 4.50
N ARG A 29 -2.54 20.82 3.97
CA ARG A 29 -1.62 20.77 2.81
C ARG A 29 -2.29 20.49 1.47
N ARG A 30 -3.53 20.00 1.51
CA ARG A 30 -4.38 19.65 0.36
C ARG A 30 -3.66 18.77 -0.67
N ARG A 31 -2.81 17.84 -0.22
CA ARG A 31 -2.14 16.88 -1.10
C ARG A 31 -3.01 15.64 -1.30
N ALA A 32 -3.23 15.26 -2.56
CA ALA A 32 -4.13 14.15 -2.93
C ALA A 32 -3.76 12.83 -2.24
N TYR A 33 -2.47 12.47 -2.18
CA TYR A 33 -2.02 11.24 -1.55
C TYR A 33 -2.40 11.12 -0.06
N GLN A 34 -2.49 12.24 0.67
CA GLN A 34 -2.86 12.24 2.09
C GLN A 34 -4.33 11.86 2.28
N LEU A 35 -5.20 12.37 1.41
CA LEU A 35 -6.62 12.01 1.43
C LEU A 35 -6.82 10.54 1.07
N VAL A 36 -6.11 10.07 0.02
CA VAL A 36 -6.20 8.68 -0.42
C VAL A 36 -5.71 7.72 0.68
N TRP A 37 -4.60 8.05 1.36
CA TRP A 37 -4.15 7.29 2.53
C TRP A 37 -5.12 7.37 3.70
N ALA A 38 -5.75 8.51 3.95
CA ALA A 38 -6.76 8.63 5.00
C ALA A 38 -7.96 7.70 4.74
N ILE A 39 -8.40 7.60 3.48
CA ILE A 39 -9.48 6.68 3.08
C ILE A 39 -9.04 5.22 3.24
N GLY A 40 -7.83 4.86 2.77
CA GLY A 40 -7.31 3.50 2.98
C GLY A 40 -7.17 3.12 4.47
N MET A 41 -6.73 4.08 5.29
CA MET A 41 -6.56 3.87 6.73
C MET A 41 -7.88 3.81 7.48
N SER A 42 -8.92 4.51 7.01
CA SER A 42 -10.26 4.42 7.59
C SER A 42 -10.88 3.05 7.32
N PHE A 43 -10.65 2.46 6.14
CA PHE A 43 -11.07 1.08 5.86
C PHE A 43 -10.37 0.07 6.77
N PHE A 44 -9.08 0.25 7.02
CA PHE A 44 -8.35 -0.58 7.98
C PHE A 44 -8.97 -0.46 9.38
N ALA A 45 -9.31 0.76 9.83
CA ALA A 45 -9.95 1.01 11.11
C ALA A 45 -11.34 0.35 11.21
N LEU A 46 -12.16 0.45 10.15
CA LEU A 46 -13.47 -0.19 10.07
C LEU A 46 -13.39 -1.72 10.11
N ALA A 47 -12.41 -2.31 9.42
CA ALA A 47 -12.20 -3.75 9.41
C ALA A 47 -11.81 -4.29 10.80
N ALA A 48 -10.85 -3.64 11.46
CA ALA A 48 -10.44 -3.99 12.82
C ALA A 48 -11.55 -3.71 13.84
N GLY A 49 -12.34 -2.65 13.62
CA GLY A 49 -13.51 -2.33 14.45
C GLY A 49 -14.61 -3.38 14.32
N ALA A 50 -14.84 -3.91 13.11
CA ALA A 50 -15.79 -5.00 12.90
C ALA A 50 -15.35 -6.29 13.64
N GLU A 51 -14.05 -6.59 13.65
CA GLU A 51 -13.49 -7.71 14.42
C GLU A 51 -13.64 -7.49 15.93
N ALA A 52 -13.36 -6.29 16.43
CA ALA A 52 -13.53 -5.95 17.85
C ALA A 52 -14.99 -6.07 18.28
N LEU A 53 -15.92 -5.57 17.46
CA LEU A 53 -17.35 -5.69 17.73
C LEU A 53 -17.78 -7.16 17.68
N ALA A 54 -17.33 -7.93 16.69
CA ALA A 54 -17.64 -9.34 16.60
C ALA A 54 -17.11 -10.15 17.80
N ALA A 55 -15.93 -9.81 18.32
CA ALA A 55 -15.39 -10.41 19.53
C ALA A 55 -16.22 -10.05 20.78
N ALA A 56 -16.87 -8.88 20.81
CA ALA A 56 -17.68 -8.44 21.95
C ALA A 56 -19.12 -8.94 21.93
N ILE A 57 -19.77 -8.96 20.76
CA ILE A 57 -21.22 -9.24 20.62
C ILE A 57 -21.54 -10.40 19.67
N GLY A 58 -20.52 -11.08 19.14
CA GLY A 58 -20.67 -12.17 18.18
C GLY A 58 -20.67 -11.69 16.72
N TRP A 59 -20.29 -12.59 15.82
CA TRP A 59 -20.36 -12.34 14.38
C TRP A 59 -21.81 -12.29 13.89
N ASN A 60 -22.06 -11.37 12.98
CA ASN A 60 -23.27 -11.32 12.18
C ASN A 60 -22.89 -10.93 10.75
N GLU A 61 -23.84 -11.07 9.84
CA GLU A 61 -23.64 -10.82 8.42
C GLU A 61 -23.13 -9.40 8.12
N LEU A 62 -23.64 -8.36 8.82
CA LEU A 62 -23.22 -6.98 8.60
C LEU A 62 -21.75 -6.76 8.97
N LEU A 63 -21.33 -7.25 10.14
CA LEU A 63 -19.93 -7.17 10.57
C LEU A 63 -19.02 -7.93 9.60
N TYR A 64 -19.43 -9.11 9.15
CA TYR A 64 -18.68 -9.94 8.22
C TYR A 64 -18.53 -9.30 6.82
N ARG A 65 -19.61 -8.73 6.27
CA ARG A 65 -19.57 -7.96 5.01
C ARG A 65 -18.69 -6.71 5.13
N THR A 66 -18.79 -6.00 6.24
CA THR A 66 -17.97 -4.81 6.53
C THR A 66 -16.49 -5.17 6.60
N TRP A 67 -16.14 -6.21 7.36
CA TRP A 67 -14.79 -6.74 7.46
C TRP A 67 -14.24 -7.14 6.09
N TYR A 68 -15.01 -7.89 5.31
CA TYR A 68 -14.55 -8.39 4.01
C TYR A 68 -14.29 -7.22 3.05
N MET A 69 -15.24 -6.31 2.90
CA MET A 69 -15.10 -5.15 1.99
C MET A 69 -13.95 -4.23 2.41
N THR A 70 -13.96 -3.78 3.66
CA THR A 70 -13.01 -2.76 4.10
C THR A 70 -11.62 -3.35 4.33
N GLY A 71 -11.52 -4.52 4.97
CA GLY A 71 -10.25 -5.16 5.31
C GLY A 71 -9.68 -5.99 4.18
N ALA A 72 -10.43 -6.99 3.72
CA ALA A 72 -9.91 -7.95 2.76
C ALA A 72 -9.75 -7.35 1.35
N VAL A 73 -10.66 -6.46 0.92
CA VAL A 73 -10.70 -5.97 -0.48
C VAL A 73 -10.12 -4.56 -0.66
N TRP A 74 -10.56 -3.56 0.10
CA TRP A 74 -10.28 -2.15 -0.24
C TRP A 74 -8.99 -1.59 0.35
N THR A 75 -8.63 -1.96 1.58
CA THR A 75 -7.54 -1.32 2.34
C THR A 75 -6.22 -1.23 1.55
N ALA A 76 -5.71 -2.35 1.06
CA ALA A 76 -4.40 -2.36 0.40
C ALA A 76 -4.41 -1.57 -0.92
N GLY A 77 -5.47 -1.70 -1.72
CA GLY A 77 -5.62 -0.96 -2.98
C GLY A 77 -5.61 0.55 -2.78
N TRP A 78 -6.33 1.05 -1.78
CA TRP A 78 -6.34 2.48 -1.45
C TRP A 78 -5.02 2.97 -0.86
N LEU A 79 -4.38 2.20 0.02
CA LEU A 79 -3.06 2.57 0.56
C LEU A 79 -1.99 2.62 -0.54
N GLY A 80 -1.99 1.65 -1.46
CA GLY A 80 -1.12 1.65 -2.63
C GLY A 80 -1.40 2.79 -3.61
N LEU A 81 -2.67 3.16 -3.80
CA LEU A 81 -3.04 4.31 -4.62
C LEU A 81 -2.46 5.62 -4.06
N GLY A 82 -2.38 5.77 -2.74
CA GLY A 82 -1.72 6.94 -2.16
C GLY A 82 -0.23 7.02 -2.53
N THR A 83 0.44 5.86 -2.68
CA THR A 83 1.82 5.80 -3.19
C THR A 83 1.90 6.22 -4.66
N ALA A 84 0.91 5.83 -5.48
CA ALA A 84 0.83 6.29 -6.86
C ALA A 84 0.72 7.82 -6.97
N PHE A 85 -0.13 8.45 -6.14
CA PHE A 85 -0.23 9.92 -6.09
C PHE A 85 1.01 10.59 -5.48
N LEU A 86 1.70 9.95 -4.54
CA LEU A 86 2.94 10.47 -3.95
C LEU A 86 4.06 10.52 -5.00
N LEU A 87 4.19 9.45 -5.79
CA LEU A 87 5.26 9.26 -6.76
C LEU A 87 4.82 9.59 -8.20
N GLY A 88 3.66 10.23 -8.36
CA GLY A 88 3.01 10.52 -9.65
C GLY A 88 3.89 11.26 -10.66
N ARG A 89 4.80 12.10 -10.19
CA ARG A 89 5.69 12.92 -11.04
C ARG A 89 7.05 12.27 -11.28
N THR A 90 7.17 10.98 -11.01
CA THR A 90 8.42 10.23 -11.12
C THR A 90 8.26 9.05 -12.08
N ARG A 91 9.38 8.42 -12.44
CA ARG A 91 9.38 7.19 -13.26
C ARG A 91 8.79 5.97 -12.55
N PHE A 92 8.29 6.11 -11.33
CA PHE A 92 7.62 5.05 -10.59
C PHE A 92 6.38 4.50 -11.31
N GLY A 93 5.77 5.25 -12.23
CA GLY A 93 4.67 4.75 -13.03
C GLY A 93 4.98 3.46 -13.80
N TYR A 94 6.24 3.22 -14.23
CA TYR A 94 6.64 1.92 -14.80
C TYR A 94 6.60 0.78 -13.78
N THR A 95 7.06 1.05 -12.56
CA THR A 95 6.97 0.09 -11.45
C THR A 95 5.51 -0.18 -11.09
N PHE A 96 4.66 0.84 -11.10
CA PHE A 96 3.23 0.68 -10.85
C PHE A 96 2.52 -0.12 -11.96
N ALA A 97 2.88 0.10 -13.22
CA ALA A 97 2.42 -0.72 -14.35
C ALA A 97 2.81 -2.20 -14.17
N LEU A 98 4.04 -2.47 -13.71
CA LEU A 98 4.46 -3.83 -13.36
C LEU A 98 3.61 -4.40 -12.21
N CYS A 99 3.31 -3.62 -11.17
CA CYS A 99 2.41 -4.05 -10.09
C CYS A 99 1.03 -4.46 -10.62
N LEU A 100 0.43 -3.66 -11.52
CA LEU A 100 -0.86 -3.95 -12.14
C LEU A 100 -0.83 -5.23 -12.98
N PHE A 101 0.23 -5.41 -13.80
CA PHE A 101 0.42 -6.62 -14.57
C PHE A 101 0.54 -7.86 -13.68
N LEU A 102 1.40 -7.80 -12.65
CA LEU A 102 1.60 -8.90 -11.70
C LEU A 102 0.33 -9.21 -10.90
N ALA A 103 -0.45 -8.18 -10.54
CA ALA A 103 -1.73 -8.37 -9.87
C ALA A 103 -2.76 -9.06 -10.76
N GLY A 104 -2.86 -8.65 -12.03
CA GLY A 104 -3.68 -9.33 -13.02
C GLY A 104 -3.26 -10.79 -13.22
N LEU A 105 -1.96 -11.05 -13.37
CA LEU A 105 -1.42 -12.39 -13.53
C LEU A 105 -1.70 -13.26 -12.29
N PHE A 106 -1.45 -12.74 -11.09
CA PHE A 106 -1.66 -13.48 -9.84
C PHE A 106 -3.15 -13.77 -9.63
N MET A 107 -4.04 -12.82 -9.92
CA MET A 107 -5.49 -13.04 -9.87
C MET A 107 -5.91 -14.12 -10.87
N PHE A 108 -5.41 -14.09 -12.11
CA PHE A 108 -5.71 -15.11 -13.13
C PHE A 108 -5.24 -16.51 -12.69
N LEU A 109 -4.07 -16.61 -12.06
CA LEU A 109 -3.55 -17.87 -11.52
C LEU A 109 -4.35 -18.32 -10.28
N ALA A 110 -4.71 -17.40 -9.40
CA ALA A 110 -5.51 -17.70 -8.20
C ALA A 110 -6.92 -18.19 -8.56
N ALA A 111 -7.49 -17.68 -9.65
CA ALA A 111 -8.80 -18.10 -10.17
C ALA A 111 -8.85 -19.59 -10.53
N ARG A 112 -7.70 -20.22 -10.86
CA ARG A 112 -7.63 -21.66 -11.18
C ARG A 112 -7.95 -22.57 -9.98
N ARG A 113 -8.01 -22.01 -8.78
CA ARG A 113 -8.42 -22.73 -7.56
C ARG A 113 -9.92 -22.64 -7.28
N LEU A 114 -10.66 -21.85 -8.05
CA LEU A 114 -12.10 -21.67 -7.90
C LEU A 114 -12.85 -22.55 -8.91
N PRO A 115 -14.07 -23.02 -8.59
CA PRO A 115 -14.90 -23.75 -9.54
C PRO A 115 -15.15 -22.92 -10.81
N PRO A 116 -14.97 -23.48 -12.03
CA PRO A 116 -15.16 -22.73 -13.27
C PRO A 116 -16.55 -22.10 -13.41
N GLU A 117 -17.57 -22.73 -12.84
CA GLU A 117 -18.96 -22.26 -12.87
C GLU A 117 -19.18 -20.97 -12.06
N GLU A 118 -18.33 -20.68 -11.07
CA GLU A 118 -18.45 -19.46 -10.25
C GLU A 118 -17.81 -18.22 -10.90
N VAL A 119 -16.81 -18.43 -11.77
CA VAL A 119 -15.95 -17.34 -12.27
C VAL A 119 -16.02 -17.16 -13.79
N GLY A 120 -16.36 -18.20 -14.55
CA GLY A 120 -16.45 -18.15 -16.01
C GLY A 120 -15.23 -17.48 -16.65
N ASP A 121 -15.49 -16.53 -17.56
CA ASP A 121 -14.46 -15.77 -18.29
C ASP A 121 -13.92 -14.55 -17.52
N LEU A 122 -14.45 -14.25 -16.32
CA LEU A 122 -14.03 -13.08 -15.53
C LEU A 122 -12.52 -13.00 -15.28
N PRO A 123 -11.80 -14.10 -14.96
CA PRO A 123 -10.36 -14.03 -14.74
C PRO A 123 -9.59 -13.54 -15.97
N LEU A 124 -9.98 -13.99 -17.16
CA LEU A 124 -9.35 -13.58 -18.40
C LEU A 124 -9.66 -12.10 -18.70
N LEU A 125 -10.92 -11.69 -18.56
CA LEU A 125 -11.34 -10.30 -18.77
C LEU A 125 -10.62 -9.33 -17.83
N TYR A 126 -10.51 -9.68 -16.54
CA TYR A 126 -9.79 -8.88 -15.56
C TYR A 126 -8.28 -8.85 -15.83
N PHE A 127 -7.68 -9.95 -16.30
CA PHE A 127 -6.27 -9.94 -16.70
C PHE A 127 -6.01 -9.03 -17.90
N ILE A 128 -6.85 -9.10 -18.93
CA ILE A 128 -6.77 -8.22 -20.10
C ILE A 128 -6.95 -6.76 -19.68
N GLY A 129 -7.95 -6.47 -18.82
CA GLY A 129 -8.16 -5.12 -18.28
C GLY A 129 -6.95 -4.60 -17.49
N ALA A 130 -6.34 -5.45 -16.66
CA ALA A 130 -5.12 -5.13 -15.92
C ALA A 130 -3.94 -4.85 -16.85
N LEU A 131 -3.78 -5.64 -17.93
CA LEU A 131 -2.74 -5.45 -18.94
C LEU A 131 -2.93 -4.14 -19.70
N ILE A 132 -4.16 -3.84 -20.15
CA ILE A 132 -4.49 -2.57 -20.82
C ILE A 132 -4.17 -1.39 -19.90
N LEU A 133 -4.59 -1.46 -18.63
CA LEU A 133 -4.32 -0.41 -17.66
C LEU A 133 -2.82 -0.25 -17.38
N ALA A 134 -2.08 -1.37 -17.25
CA ALA A 134 -0.63 -1.35 -17.09
C ALA A 134 0.05 -0.67 -18.28
N CYS A 135 -0.33 -1.03 -19.51
CA CYS A 135 0.17 -0.38 -20.73
C CYS A 135 -0.18 1.12 -20.76
N ALA A 136 -1.41 1.50 -20.42
CA ALA A 136 -1.81 2.90 -20.37
C ALA A 136 -0.99 3.71 -19.35
N VAL A 137 -0.77 3.16 -18.14
CA VAL A 137 0.08 3.78 -17.12
C VAL A 137 1.53 3.90 -17.61
N ALA A 138 2.08 2.87 -18.24
CA ALA A 138 3.44 2.89 -18.77
C ALA A 138 3.61 3.93 -19.90
N LEU A 139 2.63 4.05 -20.79
CA LEU A 139 2.60 5.04 -21.86
C LEU A 139 2.50 6.47 -21.31
N GLU A 140 1.58 6.74 -20.39
CA GLU A 140 1.48 8.05 -19.74
C GLU A 140 2.78 8.40 -18.99
N THR A 141 3.43 7.42 -18.36
CA THR A 141 4.74 7.60 -17.70
C THR A 141 5.84 7.91 -18.72
N TYR A 142 5.83 7.27 -19.89
CA TYR A 142 6.78 7.51 -20.96
C TYR A 142 6.69 8.94 -21.50
N PHE A 143 5.48 9.44 -21.71
CA PHE A 143 5.25 10.82 -22.12
C PHE A 143 5.42 11.84 -20.98
N GLN A 144 5.83 11.41 -19.78
CA GLN A 144 6.01 12.24 -18.59
C GLN A 144 4.74 13.02 -18.20
N ASN A 145 3.57 12.44 -18.49
CA ASN A 145 2.30 13.02 -18.11
C ASN A 145 2.01 12.75 -16.62
N ASP A 146 1.55 13.78 -15.91
CA ASP A 146 1.11 13.66 -14.51
C ASP A 146 -0.27 12.96 -14.36
N ARG A 147 -0.81 12.37 -15.44
CA ARG A 147 -2.18 11.83 -15.51
C ARG A 147 -2.29 10.37 -15.07
N TRP A 148 -1.21 9.59 -15.15
CA TRP A 148 -1.26 8.15 -14.85
C TRP A 148 -1.79 7.79 -13.45
N PRO A 149 -1.59 8.59 -12.36
CA PRO A 149 -2.16 8.26 -11.05
C PRO A 149 -3.68 8.32 -11.06
N TYR A 150 -4.28 9.14 -11.93
CA TYR A 150 -5.73 9.22 -12.09
C TYR A 150 -6.30 8.01 -12.82
N LEU A 151 -5.55 7.40 -13.75
CA LEU A 151 -5.92 6.10 -14.34
C LEU A 151 -5.95 5.01 -13.27
N ALA A 152 -4.92 4.96 -12.42
CA ALA A 152 -4.89 4.06 -11.27
C ALA A 152 -6.05 4.33 -10.30
N ALA A 153 -6.37 5.60 -10.05
CA ALA A 153 -7.49 5.99 -9.19
C ALA A 153 -8.83 5.53 -9.76
N ALA A 154 -9.06 5.72 -11.06
CA ALA A 154 -10.27 5.25 -11.73
C ALA A 154 -10.45 3.74 -11.59
N ALA A 155 -9.36 2.97 -11.70
CA ALA A 155 -9.39 1.53 -11.52
C ALA A 155 -9.71 1.11 -10.07
N VAL A 156 -9.07 1.73 -9.07
CA VAL A 156 -9.31 1.43 -7.65
C VAL A 156 -10.72 1.83 -7.22
N VAL A 157 -11.19 3.01 -7.62
CA VAL A 157 -12.56 3.48 -7.35
C VAL A 157 -13.57 2.60 -8.07
N GLY A 158 -13.33 2.27 -9.34
CA GLY A 158 -14.16 1.36 -10.12
C GLY A 158 -14.28 -0.01 -9.46
N ALA A 159 -13.16 -0.61 -9.06
CA ALA A 159 -13.15 -1.89 -8.34
C ALA A 159 -13.85 -1.81 -6.97
N THR A 160 -13.74 -0.68 -6.27
CA THR A 160 -14.48 -0.42 -5.01
C THR A 160 -15.99 -0.38 -5.25
N ILE A 161 -16.44 0.30 -6.31
CA ILE A 161 -17.86 0.37 -6.69
C ILE A 161 -18.37 -1.00 -7.13
N VAL A 162 -17.65 -1.69 -8.01
CA VAL A 162 -18.04 -3.02 -8.52
C VAL A 162 -18.13 -4.03 -7.37
N SER A 163 -17.13 -4.09 -6.49
CA SER A 163 -17.18 -4.97 -5.31
C SER A 163 -18.34 -4.63 -4.37
N SER A 164 -18.67 -3.35 -4.18
CA SER A 164 -19.83 -2.93 -3.39
C SER A 164 -21.13 -3.42 -4.00
N LEU A 165 -21.32 -3.22 -5.31
CA LEU A 165 -22.53 -3.63 -6.03
C LEU A 165 -22.69 -5.16 -6.03
N LEU A 166 -21.60 -5.90 -6.27
CA LEU A 166 -21.60 -7.36 -6.20
C LEU A 166 -21.94 -7.85 -4.79
N MET A 167 -21.39 -7.23 -3.76
CA MET A 167 -21.67 -7.60 -2.36
C MET A 167 -23.15 -7.34 -2.03
N LEU A 168 -23.69 -6.18 -2.39
CA LEU A 168 -25.11 -5.86 -2.17
C LEU A 168 -26.06 -6.83 -2.89
N GLY A 169 -25.68 -7.31 -4.08
CA GLY A 169 -26.45 -8.30 -4.84
C GLY A 169 -26.24 -9.75 -4.41
N THR A 170 -25.30 -10.03 -3.50
CA THR A 170 -24.98 -11.40 -3.05
C THR A 170 -25.82 -11.77 -1.84
N THR A 171 -26.43 -12.95 -1.85
CA THR A 171 -26.99 -13.60 -0.66
C THR A 171 -25.95 -14.54 -0.06
N LEU A 172 -25.64 -14.36 1.23
CA LEU A 172 -24.69 -15.23 1.93
C LEU A 172 -25.45 -16.41 2.55
N PRO A 173 -24.96 -17.65 2.43
CA PRO A 173 -25.54 -18.80 3.13
C PRO A 173 -25.60 -18.56 4.63
N GLU A 174 -26.63 -19.08 5.31
CA GLU A 174 -26.72 -19.03 6.77
C GLU A 174 -25.47 -19.67 7.40
N PRO A 175 -24.88 -19.06 8.46
CA PRO A 175 -25.41 -17.96 9.28
C PRO A 175 -25.08 -16.54 8.78
N GLY A 176 -24.59 -16.39 7.53
CA GLY A 176 -24.20 -15.10 6.95
C GLY A 176 -22.75 -14.69 7.22
N PHE A 177 -21.96 -15.55 7.86
CA PHE A 177 -20.53 -15.37 8.12
C PHE A 177 -19.83 -16.73 8.17
N ALA A 178 -18.52 -16.76 7.91
CA ALA A 178 -17.69 -17.96 8.00
C ALA A 178 -16.43 -17.69 8.80
N LEU A 179 -16.19 -18.53 9.81
CA LEU A 179 -15.02 -18.44 10.69
C LEU A 179 -14.20 -19.71 10.57
N ASP A 180 -12.91 -19.57 10.79
CA ASP A 180 -12.00 -20.69 10.98
C ASP A 180 -12.34 -21.43 12.28
N GLY A 181 -12.46 -22.75 12.22
CA GLY A 181 -12.93 -23.57 13.35
C GLY A 181 -11.93 -23.65 14.52
N ALA A 182 -10.64 -23.40 14.27
CA ALA A 182 -9.61 -23.44 15.30
C ALA A 182 -9.40 -22.08 15.98
N THR A 183 -9.42 -21.00 15.20
CA THR A 183 -9.04 -19.66 15.66
C THR A 183 -10.20 -18.67 15.79
N GLY A 184 -11.39 -18.99 15.25
CA GLY A 184 -12.53 -18.06 15.23
C GLY A 184 -12.35 -16.85 14.31
N VAL A 185 -11.27 -16.81 13.53
CA VAL A 185 -10.95 -15.72 12.61
C VAL A 185 -11.87 -15.80 11.37
N PRO A 186 -12.41 -14.68 10.87
CA PRO A 186 -13.23 -14.68 9.66
C PRO A 186 -12.42 -15.13 8.43
N THR A 187 -13.05 -15.98 7.63
CA THR A 187 -12.49 -16.51 6.37
C THR A 187 -13.39 -16.15 5.20
N ALA A 188 -12.85 -16.07 3.99
CA ALA A 188 -13.62 -15.74 2.79
C ALA A 188 -14.42 -16.92 2.21
N ALA A 189 -14.66 -17.99 2.98
CA ALA A 189 -15.13 -19.27 2.47
C ALA A 189 -16.52 -19.20 1.80
N ILE A 190 -17.43 -18.42 2.37
CA ILE A 190 -18.81 -18.27 1.85
C ILE A 190 -18.96 -17.11 0.86
N ILE A 191 -17.88 -16.39 0.54
CA ILE A 191 -17.92 -15.30 -0.43
C ILE A 191 -17.83 -15.88 -1.85
N PRO A 192 -18.71 -15.47 -2.80
CA PRO A 192 -18.65 -15.93 -4.18
C PRO A 192 -17.29 -15.68 -4.85
N GLY A 193 -16.88 -16.59 -5.73
CA GLY A 193 -15.65 -16.46 -6.52
C GLY A 193 -15.50 -15.11 -7.23
N SER A 194 -16.56 -14.57 -7.82
CA SER A 194 -16.57 -13.27 -8.50
C SER A 194 -16.11 -12.11 -7.61
N LEU A 195 -16.50 -12.11 -6.33
CA LEU A 195 -16.04 -11.14 -5.33
C LEU A 195 -14.63 -11.45 -4.82
N ARG A 196 -14.29 -12.73 -4.69
CA ARG A 196 -12.95 -13.17 -4.25
C ARG A 196 -11.84 -12.84 -5.24
N LEU A 197 -12.16 -12.69 -6.53
CA LEU A 197 -11.19 -12.30 -7.57
C LEU A 197 -10.74 -10.83 -7.47
N LEU A 198 -11.57 -9.94 -6.95
CA LEU A 198 -11.22 -8.52 -6.80
C LEU A 198 -10.19 -8.29 -5.69
N THR A 199 -10.21 -9.17 -4.68
CA THR A 199 -9.32 -9.15 -3.52
C THR A 199 -7.83 -9.26 -3.89
N PRO A 200 -7.34 -10.29 -4.60
CA PRO A 200 -5.94 -10.37 -5.01
C PRO A 200 -5.56 -9.25 -5.97
N PHE A 201 -6.47 -8.78 -6.82
CA PHE A 201 -6.16 -7.69 -7.75
C PHE A 201 -5.80 -6.40 -6.99
N LEU A 202 -6.63 -5.97 -6.04
CA LEU A 202 -6.37 -4.77 -5.24
C LEU A 202 -5.22 -4.97 -4.24
N ASN A 203 -5.14 -6.14 -3.60
CA ASN A 203 -4.13 -6.36 -2.57
C ASN A 203 -2.73 -6.55 -3.13
N VAL A 204 -2.58 -7.28 -4.25
CA VAL A 204 -1.27 -7.45 -4.89
C VAL A 204 -0.81 -6.12 -5.47
N THR A 205 -1.67 -5.39 -6.19
CA THR A 205 -1.32 -4.07 -6.72
C THR A 205 -0.91 -3.14 -5.59
N GLY A 206 -1.74 -3.04 -4.55
CA GLY A 206 -1.55 -2.11 -3.45
C GLY A 206 -0.35 -2.43 -2.57
N GLY A 207 -0.20 -3.71 -2.20
CA GLY A 207 0.91 -4.21 -1.40
C GLY A 207 2.25 -4.05 -2.12
N LEU A 208 2.34 -4.46 -3.39
CA LEU A 208 3.55 -4.27 -4.19
C LEU A 208 3.87 -2.79 -4.39
N ALA A 209 2.86 -1.94 -4.63
CA ALA A 209 3.07 -0.51 -4.77
C ALA A 209 3.64 0.13 -3.50
N LEU A 210 3.17 -0.27 -2.31
CA LEU A 210 3.72 0.22 -1.03
C LEU A 210 5.18 -0.22 -0.84
N ILE A 211 5.47 -1.51 -1.05
CA ILE A 211 6.82 -2.06 -0.87
C ILE A 211 7.79 -1.45 -1.88
N LEU A 212 7.46 -1.54 -3.18
CA LEU A 212 8.32 -1.04 -4.24
C LEU A 212 8.41 0.49 -4.23
N GLY A 213 7.37 1.20 -3.78
CA GLY A 213 7.40 2.65 -3.60
C GLY A 213 8.34 3.09 -2.47
N ALA A 214 8.40 2.33 -1.38
CA ALA A 214 9.38 2.57 -0.32
C ALA A 214 10.80 2.25 -0.77
N VAL A 215 11.01 1.13 -1.46
CA VAL A 215 12.32 0.79 -2.05
C VAL A 215 12.76 1.86 -3.05
N PHE A 216 11.86 2.32 -3.92
CA PHE A 216 12.11 3.40 -4.86
C PHE A 216 12.49 4.70 -4.13
N SER A 217 11.76 5.06 -3.08
CA SER A 217 12.06 6.23 -2.25
C SER A 217 13.44 6.11 -1.59
N ALA A 218 13.75 4.96 -1.01
CA ALA A 218 15.07 4.70 -0.41
C ALA A 218 16.19 4.79 -1.44
N TYR A 219 16.01 4.21 -2.63
CA TYR A 219 16.99 4.28 -3.72
C TYR A 219 17.26 5.70 -4.19
N VAL A 220 16.22 6.54 -4.28
CA VAL A 220 16.34 7.94 -4.72
C VAL A 220 17.19 8.76 -3.76
N PHE A 221 17.04 8.55 -2.45
CA PHE A 221 17.69 9.35 -1.41
C PHE A 221 18.99 8.74 -0.86
N MET A 222 19.33 7.49 -1.18
CA MET A 222 20.57 6.88 -0.70
C MET A 222 21.79 7.26 -1.55
N PRO A 223 23.01 7.22 -0.98
CA PRO A 223 24.25 7.39 -1.74
C PRO A 223 24.33 6.37 -2.87
N LYS A 224 24.55 6.82 -4.11
CA LYS A 224 24.57 5.96 -5.29
C LYS A 224 26.00 5.54 -5.61
N LYS A 225 26.21 4.24 -5.77
CA LYS A 225 27.43 3.65 -6.33
C LYS A 225 27.10 3.05 -7.69
N ARG A 226 27.56 3.70 -8.76
CA ARG A 226 27.44 3.19 -10.14
C ARG A 226 28.64 2.29 -10.43
N VAL A 227 28.37 1.00 -10.59
CA VAL A 227 29.33 -0.03 -10.95
C VAL A 227 29.20 -0.38 -12.43
N LEU A 228 27.98 -0.42 -12.95
CA LEU A 228 27.67 -0.63 -14.36
C LEU A 228 27.01 0.62 -14.94
N ASP A 229 27.66 1.23 -15.91
CA ASP A 229 27.08 2.34 -16.66
C ASP A 229 26.08 1.82 -17.69
N HIS A 230 24.98 2.55 -17.85
CA HIS A 230 24.01 2.36 -18.91
C HIS A 230 23.37 3.70 -19.25
N SER A 231 23.02 3.89 -20.52
CA SER A 231 22.33 5.09 -21.02
C SER A 231 21.04 4.69 -21.73
N LEU A 232 19.93 5.33 -21.36
CA LEU A 232 18.63 5.17 -22.03
C LEU A 232 18.29 6.45 -22.79
N ASP A 233 19.30 7.09 -23.40
CA ASP A 233 19.10 8.25 -24.24
C ASP A 233 18.38 7.81 -25.54
N PRO A 234 17.25 8.43 -25.93
CA PRO A 234 16.61 8.12 -27.20
C PRO A 234 17.44 8.53 -28.43
N GLY A 235 18.47 9.37 -28.27
CA GLY A 235 19.29 9.90 -29.36
C GLY A 235 20.47 9.02 -29.81
N GLN A 236 20.75 7.90 -29.13
CA GLN A 236 21.86 6.98 -29.47
C GLN A 236 21.55 6.10 -30.71
N PRO A 237 22.58 5.59 -31.39
CA PRO A 237 22.44 4.55 -32.43
C PRO A 237 21.56 3.38 -31.95
N GLY A 238 20.74 2.82 -32.83
CA GLY A 238 19.71 1.83 -32.44
C GLY A 238 20.25 0.51 -31.87
N ASP A 239 21.45 0.11 -32.25
CA ASP A 239 22.18 -1.03 -31.68
C ASP A 239 22.66 -0.74 -30.25
N GLU A 240 23.23 0.44 -30.02
CA GLU A 240 23.66 0.90 -28.68
C GLU A 240 22.45 1.15 -27.75
N PHE A 241 21.44 1.85 -28.27
CA PHE A 241 20.02 1.53 -28.17
C PHE A 241 19.62 0.30 -27.35
N LEU A 242 19.46 -0.76 -28.13
CA LEU A 242 19.00 -2.08 -27.74
C LEU A 242 19.94 -2.76 -26.75
N PHE A 243 21.26 -2.59 -26.91
CA PHE A 243 22.23 -3.13 -25.96
C PHE A 243 22.06 -2.52 -24.57
N ASN A 244 21.96 -1.20 -24.48
CA ASN A 244 21.71 -0.51 -23.21
C ASN A 244 20.35 -0.88 -22.62
N LEU A 245 19.31 -1.02 -23.45
CA LEU A 245 18.00 -1.46 -23.00
C LEU A 245 18.04 -2.88 -22.41
N PHE A 246 18.81 -3.79 -23.03
CA PHE A 246 18.96 -5.16 -22.58
C PHE A 246 19.79 -5.26 -21.29
N ILE A 247 20.85 -4.48 -21.14
CA ILE A 247 21.69 -4.49 -19.94
C ILE A 247 21.10 -3.66 -18.79
N ALA A 248 20.20 -2.70 -19.07
CA ALA A 248 19.64 -1.79 -18.07
C ALA A 248 19.03 -2.51 -16.85
N PRO A 249 18.22 -3.58 -16.98
CA PRO A 249 17.71 -4.32 -15.82
C PRO A 249 18.84 -4.86 -14.92
N VAL A 250 19.90 -5.40 -15.53
CA VAL A 250 21.07 -5.94 -14.82
C VAL A 250 21.88 -4.80 -14.19
N ALA A 251 22.14 -3.73 -14.94
CA ALA A 251 22.88 -2.57 -14.46
C ALA A 251 22.17 -1.88 -13.29
N ILE A 252 20.84 -1.70 -13.38
CA ILE A 252 20.01 -1.17 -12.29
C ILE A 252 20.12 -2.07 -11.06
N ALA A 253 19.99 -3.39 -11.21
CA ALA A 253 20.07 -4.34 -10.10
C ALA A 253 21.45 -4.33 -9.42
N VAL A 254 22.54 -4.37 -10.21
CA VAL A 254 23.92 -4.35 -9.70
C VAL A 254 24.23 -3.01 -9.03
N ASN A 255 23.85 -1.88 -9.63
CA ASN A 255 24.05 -0.55 -9.05
C ASN A 255 23.26 -0.37 -7.75
N PHE A 256 22.02 -0.88 -7.71
CA PHE A 256 21.21 -0.91 -6.50
C PHE A 256 21.92 -1.71 -5.40
N ALA A 257 22.32 -2.95 -5.68
CA ALA A 257 23.01 -3.82 -4.72
C ALA A 257 24.33 -3.21 -4.22
N ALA A 258 25.12 -2.61 -5.11
CA ALA A 258 26.37 -1.94 -4.77
C ALA A 258 26.17 -0.68 -3.91
N SER A 259 24.99 -0.06 -3.98
CA SER A 259 24.62 1.12 -3.19
C SER A 259 24.09 0.77 -1.80
N LEU A 260 23.61 -0.46 -1.57
CA LEU A 260 23.02 -0.88 -0.30
C LEU A 260 23.95 -0.71 0.92
N PRO A 261 25.25 -1.08 0.89
CA PRO A 261 26.12 -0.91 2.06
C PRO A 261 26.26 0.56 2.47
N GLY A 262 26.39 1.46 1.48
CA GLY A 262 26.46 2.90 1.70
C GLY A 262 25.12 3.46 2.22
N GLY A 263 24.01 2.99 1.67
CA GLY A 263 22.66 3.31 2.14
C GLY A 263 22.41 2.87 3.58
N MET A 264 22.76 1.63 3.94
CA MET A 264 22.63 1.11 5.31
C MET A 264 23.51 1.87 6.29
N ALA A 265 24.76 2.15 5.94
CA ALA A 265 25.64 2.97 6.78
C ALA A 265 25.09 4.39 6.98
N ALA A 266 24.49 4.98 5.94
CA ALA A 266 23.85 6.29 6.03
C ALA A 266 22.56 6.27 6.86
N LEU A 267 21.77 5.19 6.78
CA LEU A 267 20.57 4.97 7.58
C LEU A 267 20.90 4.86 9.06
N VAL A 268 21.85 4.00 9.42
CA VAL A 268 22.29 3.78 10.82
C VAL A 268 22.89 5.05 11.42
N ARG A 269 23.61 5.84 10.61
CA ARG A 269 24.21 7.11 11.05
C ARG A 269 23.22 8.29 11.06
N GLY A 270 21.96 8.07 10.72
CA GLY A 270 20.94 9.14 10.65
C GLY A 270 21.23 10.21 9.58
N ARG A 271 22.00 9.88 8.54
CA ARG A 271 22.41 10.82 7.47
C ARG A 271 21.48 10.79 6.26
N LEU A 272 20.57 9.82 6.20
CA LEU A 272 19.56 9.77 5.13
C LEU A 272 18.44 10.77 5.40
N HIS A 273 17.86 11.28 4.31
CA HIS A 273 16.64 12.05 4.39
C HIS A 273 15.58 11.23 5.16
N SER A 274 14.97 11.83 6.17
CA SER A 274 14.05 11.15 7.11
C SER A 274 12.84 10.46 6.49
N ARG A 275 12.47 10.88 5.27
CA ARG A 275 11.49 10.16 4.44
C ARG A 275 11.86 8.71 4.21
N VAL A 276 13.14 8.35 4.17
CA VAL A 276 13.60 6.98 3.95
C VAL A 276 13.22 6.05 5.11
N PRO A 277 13.64 6.27 6.37
CA PRO A 277 13.22 5.41 7.47
C PRO A 277 11.69 5.39 7.65
N ALA A 278 11.01 6.52 7.46
CA ALA A 278 9.55 6.60 7.51
C ALA A 278 8.86 5.69 6.46
N THR A 279 9.28 5.81 5.19
CA THR A 279 8.70 5.00 4.09
C THR A 279 9.05 3.52 4.23
N LEU A 280 10.24 3.17 4.71
CA LEU A 280 10.62 1.78 4.99
C LEU A 280 9.78 1.16 6.11
N LEU A 281 9.52 1.89 7.20
CA LEU A 281 8.63 1.43 8.28
C LEU A 281 7.19 1.24 7.79
N ILE A 282 6.69 2.18 6.98
CA ILE A 282 5.37 2.07 6.35
C ILE A 282 5.29 0.83 5.46
N ALA A 283 6.29 0.60 4.60
CA ALA A 283 6.33 -0.59 3.76
C ALA A 283 6.46 -1.89 4.55
N LEU A 284 7.24 -1.91 5.63
CA LEU A 284 7.34 -3.06 6.51
C LEU A 284 6.00 -3.36 7.19
N GLY A 285 5.31 -2.34 7.71
CA GLY A 285 3.99 -2.51 8.30
C GLY A 285 2.96 -3.04 7.30
N ALA A 286 2.95 -2.49 6.07
CA ALA A 286 2.11 -2.98 4.99
C ALA A 286 2.44 -4.42 4.58
N LEU A 287 3.73 -4.77 4.51
CA LEU A 287 4.19 -6.12 4.20
C LEU A 287 3.73 -7.11 5.27
N VAL A 288 3.90 -6.78 6.55
CA VAL A 288 3.47 -7.66 7.66
C VAL A 288 1.96 -7.89 7.58
N ALA A 289 1.16 -6.83 7.48
CA ALA A 289 -0.31 -6.95 7.41
C ALA A 289 -0.78 -7.72 6.17
N SER A 290 -0.21 -7.44 5.00
CA SER A 290 -0.55 -8.13 3.75
C SER A 290 -0.10 -9.59 3.76
N SER A 291 1.03 -9.92 4.38
CA SER A 291 1.52 -11.30 4.49
C SER A 291 0.59 -12.15 5.35
N THR A 292 0.14 -11.63 6.50
CA THR A 292 -0.77 -12.35 7.38
C THR A 292 -2.18 -12.48 6.81
N ASP A 293 -2.65 -11.49 6.06
CA ASP A 293 -3.90 -11.58 5.30
C ASP A 293 -3.81 -12.61 4.17
N THR A 294 -2.65 -12.69 3.50
CA THR A 294 -2.38 -13.74 2.52
C THR A 294 -2.37 -15.13 3.16
N LEU A 295 -1.69 -15.30 4.30
CA LEU A 295 -1.67 -16.57 5.05
C LEU A 295 -3.07 -17.04 5.46
N ASN A 296 -3.96 -16.12 5.88
CA ASN A 296 -5.35 -16.44 6.18
C ASN A 296 -6.04 -17.11 4.96
N ARG A 297 -5.78 -16.62 3.75
CA ARG A 297 -6.33 -17.23 2.51
C ARG A 297 -5.78 -18.63 2.22
N PHE A 298 -4.62 -18.99 2.75
CA PHE A 298 -4.04 -20.33 2.65
C PHE A 298 -4.42 -21.22 3.86
N GLY A 299 -5.34 -20.77 4.72
CA GLY A 299 -5.83 -21.52 5.88
C GLY A 299 -4.98 -21.35 7.15
N SER A 300 -3.99 -20.45 7.14
CA SER A 300 -3.21 -20.13 8.34
C SER A 300 -3.71 -18.81 8.95
N THR A 301 -4.48 -18.95 10.02
CA THR A 301 -5.23 -17.86 10.69
C THR A 301 -4.58 -17.40 12.00
N GLU A 302 -3.67 -18.19 12.57
CA GLU A 302 -2.94 -17.97 13.83
C GLU A 302 -2.34 -16.56 13.97
N LEU A 303 -1.75 -16.04 12.89
CA LEU A 303 -1.03 -14.76 12.90
C LEU A 303 -1.89 -13.57 12.45
N PHE A 304 -3.17 -13.78 12.15
CA PHE A 304 -3.99 -12.78 11.45
C PHE A 304 -4.16 -11.49 12.25
N GLN A 305 -4.60 -11.58 13.51
CA GLN A 305 -4.82 -10.40 14.35
C GLN A 305 -3.49 -9.74 14.77
N VAL A 306 -2.50 -10.55 15.16
CA VAL A 306 -1.18 -10.07 15.58
C VAL A 306 -0.47 -9.35 14.42
N GLY A 307 -0.54 -9.90 13.21
CA GLY A 307 0.03 -9.28 12.02
C GLY A 307 -0.57 -7.92 11.70
N LYS A 308 -1.89 -7.77 11.80
CA LYS A 308 -2.54 -6.46 11.62
C LYS A 308 -2.14 -5.46 12.70
N PHE A 309 -2.08 -5.89 13.95
CA PHE A 309 -1.69 -5.04 15.07
C PHE A 309 -0.25 -4.53 14.92
N VAL A 310 0.70 -5.44 14.64
CA VAL A 310 2.10 -5.07 14.37
C VAL A 310 2.17 -4.19 13.12
N GLY A 311 1.43 -4.53 12.08
CA GLY A 311 1.34 -3.76 10.84
C GLY A 311 0.91 -2.32 11.08
N VAL A 312 -0.17 -2.09 11.83
CA VAL A 312 -0.67 -0.74 12.11
C VAL A 312 0.28 0.06 12.99
N ILE A 313 0.97 -0.58 13.95
CA ILE A 313 1.99 0.08 14.76
C ILE A 313 3.13 0.58 13.86
N LEU A 314 3.65 -0.28 12.99
CA LEU A 314 4.74 0.08 12.08
C LEU A 314 4.33 1.18 11.09
N LEU A 315 3.12 1.09 10.54
CA LEU A 315 2.53 2.13 9.69
C LEU A 315 2.44 3.47 10.42
N PHE A 316 1.91 3.46 11.65
CA PHE A 316 1.72 4.68 12.44
C PHE A 316 3.04 5.28 12.90
N LEU A 317 4.00 4.46 13.35
CA LEU A 317 5.34 4.91 13.72
C LEU A 317 6.07 5.52 12.50
N GLY A 318 6.02 4.85 11.35
CA GLY A 318 6.59 5.39 10.11
C GLY A 318 5.97 6.73 9.72
N PHE A 319 4.67 6.90 9.92
CA PHE A 319 3.99 8.17 9.73
C PHE A 319 4.40 9.24 10.76
N LEU A 320 4.51 8.91 12.04
CA LEU A 320 4.95 9.85 13.07
C LEU A 320 6.37 10.36 12.80
N ILE A 321 7.28 9.49 12.38
CA ILE A 321 8.65 9.87 11.96
C ILE A 321 8.61 10.78 10.74
N SER A 322 7.65 10.57 9.82
CA SER A 322 7.42 11.48 8.69
C SER A 322 6.95 12.87 9.14
N ILE A 323 6.20 12.97 10.26
CA ILE A 323 5.68 14.22 10.83
C ILE A 323 6.68 14.95 11.72
N GLU A 324 7.50 14.25 12.51
CA GLU A 324 8.41 14.87 13.50
C GLU A 324 9.37 15.91 12.88
N ILE A 325 9.54 15.90 11.57
CA ILE A 325 10.42 16.82 10.83
C ILE A 325 9.67 18.00 10.20
N PHE A 326 8.35 18.02 10.31
CA PHE A 326 7.51 19.19 10.05
C PHE A 326 7.22 20.03 11.31
N GLN A 327 8.03 19.83 12.36
CA GLN A 327 8.24 20.70 13.53
C GLN A 327 7.08 20.92 14.52
N GLU A 328 5.90 20.31 14.37
CA GLU A 328 4.85 20.42 15.38
C GLU A 328 4.06 19.12 15.58
N ILE A 329 4.26 18.45 16.72
CA ILE A 329 3.30 17.46 17.21
C ILE A 329 2.12 18.28 17.73
N ARG A 330 0.96 18.18 17.08
CA ARG A 330 -0.22 18.99 17.37
C ARG A 330 -1.43 18.11 17.64
N VAL A 331 -2.32 18.54 18.52
CA VAL A 331 -3.64 17.91 18.66
C VAL A 331 -4.43 18.12 17.35
N PRO A 332 -4.93 17.04 16.70
CA PRO A 332 -5.69 17.14 15.44
C PRO A 332 -6.81 18.17 15.50
N PHE A 333 -7.03 18.93 14.42
CA PHE A 333 -8.07 19.96 14.29
C PHE A 333 -7.97 21.15 15.26
N THR A 334 -6.90 21.27 16.06
CA THR A 334 -6.67 22.41 16.94
C THR A 334 -5.48 23.26 16.50
N ARG A 335 -5.25 24.39 17.19
CA ARG A 335 -4.00 25.16 17.11
C ARG A 335 -2.98 24.76 18.18
N ILE A 336 -3.29 23.77 19.02
CA ILE A 336 -2.51 23.43 20.22
C ILE A 336 -1.33 22.53 19.86
N VAL A 337 -0.13 23.11 19.86
CA VAL A 337 1.14 22.40 19.61
C VAL A 337 1.62 21.77 20.91
N LEU A 338 1.70 20.43 20.94
CA LEU A 338 2.20 19.64 22.06
C LEU A 338 3.75 19.62 22.11
N ARG A 339 4.42 19.72 20.95
CA ARG A 339 5.88 19.77 20.87
C ARG A 339 6.32 20.50 19.60
N SER A 340 7.11 21.57 19.75
CA SER A 340 7.77 22.26 18.63
C SER A 340 9.22 21.79 18.52
N GLY A 341 9.64 21.32 17.35
CA GLY A 341 11.02 20.90 17.08
C GLY A 341 11.93 22.09 16.80
N ARG A 342 13.14 22.08 17.36
CA ARG A 342 14.16 23.14 17.24
C ARG A 342 14.47 23.44 15.77
N THR A 343 14.32 24.70 15.36
CA THR A 343 14.75 25.24 14.07
C THR A 343 16.23 24.91 13.86
N GLU A 344 16.59 24.10 12.85
CA GLU A 344 17.97 24.09 12.39
C GLU A 344 18.24 25.47 11.80
N HIS A 345 18.94 26.28 12.59
CA HIS A 345 19.37 27.61 12.21
C HIS A 345 20.25 27.48 10.96
N ARG A 346 19.92 28.28 9.95
CA ARG A 346 20.70 28.48 8.74
C ARG A 346 21.95 29.32 9.09
N ASP A 347 22.83 28.81 9.95
CA ASP A 347 24.08 29.49 10.35
C ASP A 347 25.23 29.05 9.44
N ALA A 348 25.10 29.33 8.14
CA ALA A 348 26.18 29.14 7.16
C ALA A 348 26.32 30.33 6.19
N SER A 349 25.87 31.54 6.57
CA SER A 349 26.00 32.72 5.71
C SER A 349 26.29 34.03 6.43
N ARG A 350 27.03 34.01 7.55
CA ARG A 350 27.61 35.21 8.19
C ARG A 350 29.00 34.92 8.74
N GLY A 351 29.94 34.61 7.84
CA GLY A 351 31.34 34.40 8.16
C GLY A 351 32.28 34.65 6.98
N ALA A 352 31.89 35.54 6.06
CA ALA A 352 32.70 35.96 4.92
C ALA A 352 32.51 37.46 4.63
N GLU A 353 32.49 38.27 5.68
CA GLU A 353 32.86 39.69 5.62
C GLU A 353 33.66 39.97 6.90
N GLY A 354 34.96 40.14 6.74
CA GLY A 354 35.96 40.31 7.78
C GLY A 354 37.34 40.33 7.15
#